data_AF-A0A1C4YBV3-F1
#
_entry.id   AF-A0A1C4YBV3-F1
#
_cell.length_a   1.000
_cell.length_b   1.000
_cell.length_c   1.000
_cell.angle_alpha   90.00
_cell.angle_beta   90.00
_cell.angle_gamma   90.00
#
_symmetry.space_group_name_H-M   'P 1'
#
loop_
_entity.id
_entity.type
_entity.pdbx_description
1 polymer ?
#
loop_
_entity_poly.entity_id
_entity_poly.type
_entity_poly.pdbx_seq_one_letter_code
_entity_poly.pdbx_strand_id
1 'polypeptide(L)'
;MQLAIFRRVAAGGAVAALAFAGVGAATTGPAYAASSKVSVVHGIPDTPVDVYVNGKKTLDNFKPGDVAGPLTLPEGEYDIALTKPGEPVGSAILKVDNAEVPGGADISLAAHLGADGKPQITPFVNDTAKLAAGKARLIVRHTAAAPAVDVRAGGKPVFEDLTNPKEAKADVDAGTVKADVVLAGTDTVAIGPADLNLKEGTATIVYAIGSAEAKNLDLVAQTITGLHSAPGGVPSGTGGQAGTGVDTWWYVLAGAGVLLLVGGGARVATTRTGRR
;
A
#
# COMPACT_ATOMS: atom_id res chain seq x y z
N MET A 1 36.42 -2.45 85.05
CA MET A 1 37.34 -3.42 84.41
C MET A 1 37.29 -3.12 82.91
N GLN A 2 38.26 -2.40 82.32
CA GLN A 2 39.62 -2.87 81.96
C GLN A 2 39.54 -4.17 81.13
N LEU A 3 40.14 -4.34 79.95
CA LEU A 3 41.27 -3.68 79.29
C LEU A 3 41.25 -4.13 77.81
N ALA A 4 41.60 -3.23 76.88
CA ALA A 4 42.73 -3.34 75.94
C ALA A 4 42.45 -4.10 74.63
N ILE A 5 42.40 -3.42 73.47
CA ILE A 5 43.53 -2.95 72.63
C ILE A 5 44.22 -4.14 71.93
N PHE A 6 44.18 -4.17 70.59
CA PHE A 6 45.39 -3.98 69.76
C PHE A 6 45.06 -3.58 68.32
N ARG A 7 45.71 -2.47 67.93
CA ARG A 7 45.79 -1.85 66.59
C ARG A 7 46.81 -2.63 65.73
N ARG A 8 46.67 -2.57 64.40
CA ARG A 8 47.63 -1.98 63.42
C ARG A 8 47.24 -2.38 61.98
N VAL A 9 46.85 -1.44 61.11
CA VAL A 9 47.66 -0.58 60.21
C VAL A 9 47.87 -1.22 58.82
N ALA A 10 47.24 -0.55 57.83
CA ALA A 10 47.65 -0.21 56.45
C ALA A 10 48.37 -1.19 55.51
N ALA A 11 47.78 -1.36 54.31
CA ALA A 11 48.38 -1.24 52.97
C ALA A 11 47.28 -1.67 51.96
N GLY A 12 46.84 -0.89 50.99
CA GLY A 12 47.58 -0.49 49.79
C GLY A 12 47.07 -1.31 48.59
N GLY A 13 46.55 -0.67 47.54
CA GLY A 13 46.24 -1.33 46.27
C GLY A 13 44.97 -0.84 45.57
N ALA A 14 45.12 0.15 44.70
CA ALA A 14 44.11 0.54 43.72
C ALA A 14 44.08 -0.45 42.56
N VAL A 15 42.94 -1.05 42.20
CA VAL A 15 42.69 -1.58 40.84
C VAL A 15 41.17 -1.57 40.49
N ALA A 16 40.85 -0.80 39.45
CA ALA A 16 39.73 -0.91 38.49
C ALA A 16 38.27 -0.93 38.99
N ALA A 17 37.66 0.27 39.00
CA ALA A 17 36.26 0.41 38.65
C ALA A 17 36.10 0.16 37.14
N LEU A 18 35.60 -1.02 36.76
CA LEU A 18 35.12 -1.28 35.40
C LEU A 18 33.84 -0.47 35.19
N ALA A 19 34.00 0.74 34.63
CA ALA A 19 32.90 1.46 34.01
C ALA A 19 32.44 0.65 32.79
N PHE A 20 31.30 -0.02 32.89
CA PHE A 20 30.54 -0.47 31.73
C PHE A 20 29.97 0.78 31.03
N ALA A 21 30.83 1.47 30.30
CA ALA A 21 30.40 2.31 29.18
C ALA A 21 30.01 1.35 28.05
N GLY A 22 28.83 0.75 28.17
CA GLY A 22 28.15 0.11 27.06
C GLY A 22 27.78 1.20 26.07
N VAL A 23 28.73 1.53 25.20
CA VAL A 23 28.49 2.23 23.94
C VAL A 23 27.44 1.41 23.22
N GLY A 24 26.18 1.84 23.32
CA GLY A 24 25.15 1.49 22.35
C GLY A 24 25.60 2.09 21.03
N ALA A 25 26.49 1.38 20.34
CA ALA A 25 26.67 1.57 18.91
C ALA A 25 25.31 1.23 18.31
N ALA A 26 24.48 2.26 18.14
CA ALA A 26 23.37 2.20 17.21
C ALA A 26 24.01 1.78 15.90
N THR A 27 23.83 0.52 15.54
CA THR A 27 24.12 0.04 14.20
C THR A 27 23.20 0.86 13.30
N THR A 28 23.72 1.93 12.71
CA THR A 28 23.13 2.53 11.53
C THR A 28 23.23 1.46 10.45
N GLY A 29 22.26 0.54 10.44
CA GLY A 29 22.01 -0.28 9.28
C GLY A 29 21.81 0.67 8.09
N PRO A 30 22.17 0.24 6.87
CA PRO A 30 21.91 1.06 5.70
C PRO A 30 20.43 1.43 5.72
N ALA A 31 20.12 2.73 5.72
CA ALA A 31 18.81 3.19 5.31
C ALA A 31 18.67 2.72 3.86
N TYR A 32 17.92 1.65 3.64
CA TYR A 32 17.51 1.30 2.29
C TYR A 32 16.70 2.49 1.80
N ALA A 33 17.27 3.26 0.85
CA ALA A 33 16.53 4.30 0.16
C ALA A 33 15.20 3.70 -0.26
N ALA A 34 14.10 4.26 0.23
CA ALA A 34 12.79 3.69 -0.05
C ALA A 34 12.55 3.82 -1.56
N SER A 35 12.38 2.71 -2.25
CA SER A 35 12.13 2.71 -3.69
C SER A 35 10.65 2.86 -3.99
N SER A 36 10.35 3.55 -5.08
CA SER A 36 9.01 3.77 -5.59
C SER A 36 8.80 3.11 -6.95
N LYS A 37 7.54 2.82 -7.25
CA LYS A 37 7.12 2.29 -8.55
C LYS A 37 6.61 3.44 -9.38
N VAL A 38 7.22 3.67 -10.54
CA VAL A 38 6.84 4.75 -11.44
C VAL A 38 6.40 4.18 -12.78
N SER A 39 5.14 4.39 -13.12
CA SER A 39 4.57 4.12 -14.43
C SER A 39 4.47 5.42 -15.23
N VAL A 40 4.57 5.32 -16.56
CA VAL A 40 4.44 6.46 -17.45
C VAL A 40 3.28 6.20 -18.41
N VAL A 41 2.41 7.19 -18.58
CA VAL A 41 1.23 7.13 -19.45
C VAL A 41 1.36 8.22 -20.51
N HIS A 42 1.18 7.85 -21.78
CA HIS A 42 1.18 8.82 -22.86
C HIS A 42 -0.23 9.20 -23.29
N GLY A 43 -0.60 10.46 -23.06
CA GLY A 43 -1.90 11.03 -23.34
C GLY A 43 -1.87 12.25 -24.26
N ILE A 44 -0.75 12.52 -24.96
CA ILE A 44 -0.67 13.56 -25.98
C ILE A 44 -0.94 12.91 -27.35
N PRO A 45 -2.07 13.19 -28.00
CA PRO A 45 -2.41 12.57 -29.29
C PRO A 45 -1.41 12.88 -30.39
N ASP A 46 -1.36 11.98 -31.38
CA ASP A 46 -0.65 12.13 -32.65
C ASP A 46 0.84 12.50 -32.55
N THR A 47 1.44 12.33 -31.36
CA THR A 47 2.80 12.76 -31.05
C THR A 47 3.56 11.61 -30.42
N PRO A 48 4.19 10.69 -31.18
CA PRO A 48 5.13 9.75 -30.58
C PRO A 48 6.28 10.53 -29.92
N VAL A 49 6.80 10.04 -28.79
CA VAL A 49 7.87 10.72 -28.04
C VAL A 49 8.94 9.76 -27.57
N ASP A 50 10.16 10.27 -27.42
CA ASP A 50 11.21 9.61 -26.65
C ASP A 50 11.20 10.18 -25.22
N VAL A 51 11.28 9.30 -24.23
CA VAL A 51 11.30 9.69 -22.81
C VAL A 51 12.70 9.54 -22.25
N TYR A 52 13.24 10.63 -21.71
CA TYR A 52 14.53 10.69 -21.05
C TYR A 52 14.33 10.89 -19.55
N VAL A 53 15.12 10.15 -18.77
CA VAL A 53 15.20 10.29 -17.31
C VAL A 53 16.67 10.52 -16.95
N ASN A 54 16.98 11.60 -16.25
CA ASN A 54 18.33 12.06 -15.93
C ASN A 54 19.24 12.13 -17.18
N GLY A 55 18.68 12.62 -18.29
CA GLY A 55 19.37 12.73 -19.58
C GLY A 55 19.59 11.41 -20.33
N LYS A 56 19.19 10.27 -19.77
CA LYS A 56 19.28 8.95 -20.41
C LYS A 56 17.94 8.57 -21.07
N LYS A 57 17.97 8.22 -22.35
CA LYS A 57 16.81 7.67 -23.06
C LYS A 57 16.35 6.38 -22.38
N THR A 58 15.12 6.37 -21.89
CA THR A 58 14.51 5.26 -21.15
C THR A 58 13.43 4.58 -21.98
N LEU A 59 12.63 5.36 -22.71
CA LEU A 59 11.65 4.85 -23.66
C LEU A 59 11.91 5.47 -25.03
N ASP A 60 11.84 4.64 -26.06
CA ASP A 60 12.04 5.03 -27.45
C ASP A 60 10.72 4.87 -28.22
N ASN A 61 10.33 5.88 -28.99
CA ASN A 61 9.12 5.89 -29.80
C ASN A 61 7.85 5.48 -29.03
N PHE A 62 7.68 6.04 -27.84
CA PHE A 62 6.53 5.80 -26.97
C PHE A 62 5.27 6.40 -27.60
N LYS A 63 4.25 5.56 -27.85
CA LYS A 63 3.08 5.97 -28.63
C LYS A 63 1.97 6.53 -27.75
N PRO A 64 1.18 7.50 -28.26
CA PRO A 64 -0.02 7.95 -27.57
C PRO A 64 -0.93 6.76 -27.30
N GLY A 65 -1.49 6.69 -26.09
CA GLY A 65 -2.34 5.58 -25.67
C GLY A 65 -1.60 4.47 -24.91
N ASP A 66 -0.27 4.43 -24.98
CA ASP A 66 0.50 3.38 -24.31
C ASP A 66 0.81 3.73 -22.85
N VAL A 67 1.00 2.66 -22.06
CA VAL A 67 1.46 2.73 -20.67
C VAL A 67 2.76 1.92 -20.54
N ALA A 68 3.78 2.53 -19.95
CA ALA A 68 5.07 1.91 -19.68
C ALA A 68 5.33 1.76 -18.17
N GLY A 69 6.15 0.78 -17.80
CA GLY A 69 6.53 0.50 -16.42
C GLY A 69 5.73 -0.63 -15.76
N PRO A 70 5.70 -0.70 -14.41
CA PRO A 70 6.35 0.22 -13.47
C PRO A 70 7.87 0.03 -13.41
N LEU A 71 8.62 1.13 -13.44
CA LEU A 71 10.05 1.17 -13.16
C LEU A 71 10.27 1.36 -11.66
N THR A 72 11.22 0.63 -11.08
CA THR A 72 11.59 0.82 -9.67
C THR A 72 12.67 1.90 -9.59
N LEU A 73 12.33 3.03 -8.98
CA LEU A 73 13.22 4.18 -8.82
C LEU A 73 13.46 4.43 -7.33
N PRO A 74 14.72 4.60 -6.89
CA PRO A 74 15.02 5.11 -5.55
C PRO A 74 14.36 6.47 -5.30
N GLU A 75 14.04 6.78 -4.05
CA GLU A 75 13.66 8.14 -3.68
C GLU A 75 14.73 9.16 -4.11
N GLY A 76 14.27 10.32 -4.58
CA GLY A 76 15.15 11.38 -5.05
C GLY A 76 14.52 12.25 -6.13
N GLU A 77 15.34 13.13 -6.69
CA GLU A 77 14.96 14.04 -7.76
C GLU A 77 15.36 13.48 -9.12
N TYR A 78 14.49 13.64 -10.11
CA TYR A 78 14.71 13.16 -11.47
C TYR A 78 14.41 14.24 -12.50
N ASP A 79 15.28 14.36 -13.50
CA ASP A 79 15.04 15.20 -14.65
C ASP A 79 14.32 14.40 -15.73
N ILE A 80 13.14 14.84 -16.12
CA ILE A 80 12.30 14.17 -17.11
C ILE A 80 12.19 15.06 -18.34
N ALA A 81 12.52 14.51 -19.50
CA ALA A 81 12.38 15.22 -20.76
C ALA A 81 11.68 14.34 -21.81
N LEU A 82 10.74 14.93 -22.54
CA LEU A 82 10.06 14.32 -23.66
C LEU A 82 10.49 15.02 -24.93
N THR A 83 11.04 14.28 -25.88
CA THR A 83 11.44 14.81 -27.20
C THR A 83 10.63 14.14 -28.29
N LYS A 84 10.68 14.70 -29.51
CA LYS A 84 10.28 13.93 -30.69
C LYS A 84 11.23 12.75 -30.89
N PRO A 85 10.79 11.67 -31.55
CA PRO A 85 11.61 10.49 -31.76
C PRO A 85 12.86 10.85 -32.56
N GLY A 86 14.03 10.47 -32.04
CA GLY A 86 15.33 10.73 -32.68
C GLY A 86 15.87 12.16 -32.53
N GLU A 87 15.16 13.07 -31.87
CA GLU A 87 15.66 14.41 -31.56
C GLU A 87 16.54 14.41 -30.29
N PRO A 88 17.52 15.33 -30.21
CA PRO A 88 18.35 15.48 -29.02
C PRO A 88 17.54 16.02 -27.83
N VAL A 89 17.96 15.69 -26.61
CA VAL A 89 17.32 16.16 -25.36
C VAL A 89 17.20 17.68 -25.24
N GLY A 90 18.08 18.44 -25.90
CA GLY A 90 18.01 19.91 -25.94
C GLY A 90 16.82 20.46 -26.73
N SER A 91 16.15 19.63 -27.53
CA SER A 91 14.94 19.95 -28.31
C SER A 91 13.67 19.40 -27.65
N ALA A 92 13.70 19.19 -26.33
CA ALA A 92 12.56 18.65 -25.59
C ALA A 92 11.28 19.50 -25.80
N ILE A 93 10.20 18.80 -26.11
CA ILE A 93 8.84 19.36 -26.20
C ILE A 93 8.37 19.75 -24.79
N LEU A 94 8.75 18.95 -23.80
CA LEU A 94 8.42 19.17 -22.40
C LEU A 94 9.59 18.71 -21.53
N LYS A 95 9.93 19.55 -20.55
CA LYS A 95 11.00 19.29 -19.59
C LYS A 95 10.50 19.58 -18.19
N VAL A 96 10.74 18.66 -17.27
CA VAL A 96 10.49 18.80 -15.84
C VAL A 96 11.81 18.51 -15.16
N ASP A 97 12.37 19.55 -14.55
CA ASP A 97 13.62 19.46 -13.80
C ASP A 97 13.29 19.19 -12.33
N ASN A 98 14.08 18.35 -11.67
CA ASN A 98 13.94 17.98 -10.26
C ASN A 98 12.54 17.48 -9.86
N ALA A 99 11.96 16.57 -10.65
CA ALA A 99 10.73 15.89 -10.26
C ALA A 99 10.99 15.02 -9.01
N GLU A 100 10.37 15.39 -7.89
CA GLU A 100 10.53 14.67 -6.63
C GLU A 100 9.77 13.33 -6.67
N VAL A 101 10.50 12.23 -6.50
CA VAL A 101 9.93 10.90 -6.33
C VAL A 101 10.03 10.55 -4.83
N PRO A 102 8.92 10.60 -4.07
CA PRO A 102 8.92 10.18 -2.68
C PRO A 102 9.23 8.69 -2.60
N GLY A 103 9.79 8.22 -1.49
CA GLY A 103 10.06 6.80 -1.28
C GLY A 103 8.82 5.97 -0.93
N GLY A 104 8.75 4.74 -1.45
CA GLY A 104 7.68 3.78 -1.12
C GLY A 104 6.31 4.06 -1.76
N ALA A 105 6.22 4.97 -2.72
CA ALA A 105 5.00 5.32 -3.43
C ALA A 105 4.84 4.51 -4.73
N ASP A 106 3.59 4.35 -5.18
CA ASP A 106 3.27 3.91 -6.54
C ASP A 106 2.72 5.14 -7.28
N ILE A 107 3.38 5.55 -8.36
CA ILE A 107 3.14 6.82 -9.05
C ILE A 107 2.92 6.54 -10.53
N SER A 108 1.90 7.16 -11.11
CA SER A 108 1.74 7.25 -12.56
C SER A 108 2.01 8.67 -13.02
N LEU A 109 3.01 8.83 -13.89
CA LEU A 109 3.33 10.07 -14.58
C LEU A 109 2.53 10.11 -15.88
N ALA A 110 1.49 10.93 -15.94
CA ALA A 110 0.72 11.12 -17.16
C ALA A 110 1.29 12.31 -17.93
N ALA A 111 1.82 12.07 -19.13
CA ALA A 111 2.12 13.13 -20.10
C ALA A 111 0.87 13.40 -20.91
N HIS A 112 0.21 14.55 -20.74
CA HIS A 112 -1.11 14.80 -21.30
C HIS A 112 -1.32 16.25 -21.72
N LEU A 113 -2.47 16.56 -22.31
CA LEU A 113 -2.86 17.94 -22.61
C LEU A 113 -3.59 18.56 -21.41
N GLY A 114 -3.22 19.78 -21.04
CA GLY A 114 -3.96 20.57 -20.06
C GLY A 114 -5.32 21.01 -20.55
N ALA A 115 -6.11 21.61 -19.66
CA ALA A 115 -7.39 22.24 -20.04
C ALA A 115 -7.22 23.34 -21.10
N ASP A 116 -6.02 23.93 -21.21
CA ASP A 116 -5.66 24.92 -22.23
C ASP A 116 -5.09 24.31 -23.53
N GLY A 117 -5.07 22.98 -23.64
CA GLY A 117 -4.54 22.25 -24.78
C GLY A 117 -3.01 22.16 -24.83
N LYS A 118 -2.28 22.64 -23.80
CA LYS A 118 -0.82 22.56 -23.78
C LYS A 118 -0.32 21.25 -23.18
N PRO A 119 0.74 20.63 -23.74
CA PRO A 119 1.38 19.47 -23.13
C PRO A 119 1.91 19.76 -21.72
N GLN A 120 1.62 18.86 -20.77
CA GLN A 120 2.15 18.89 -19.41
C GLN A 120 2.33 17.46 -18.87
N ILE A 121 3.06 17.33 -17.76
CA ILE A 121 3.20 16.07 -17.02
C ILE A 121 2.60 16.27 -15.65
N THR A 122 1.65 15.40 -15.30
CA THR A 122 1.04 15.38 -13.98
C THR A 122 1.38 14.08 -13.26
N PRO A 123 2.04 14.13 -12.09
CA PRO A 123 2.23 12.97 -11.25
C PRO A 123 0.96 12.64 -10.48
N PHE A 124 0.57 11.37 -10.48
CA PHE A 124 -0.53 10.88 -9.68
C PHE A 124 -0.06 9.76 -8.76
N VAL A 125 -0.33 9.89 -7.46
CA VAL A 125 -0.07 8.82 -6.49
C VAL A 125 -1.20 7.81 -6.57
N ASN A 126 -0.87 6.56 -6.89
CA ASN A 126 -1.82 5.48 -7.02
C ASN A 126 -2.20 4.92 -5.65
N ASP A 127 -3.51 4.78 -5.43
CA ASP A 127 -4.03 4.18 -4.20
C ASP A 127 -3.95 2.65 -4.26
N THR A 128 -2.88 2.11 -3.68
CA THR A 128 -2.56 0.68 -3.59
C THR A 128 -3.06 0.03 -2.30
N ALA A 129 -3.99 0.67 -1.58
CA ALA A 129 -4.59 0.06 -0.41
C ALA A 129 -5.31 -1.25 -0.76
N LYS A 130 -5.34 -2.17 0.21
CA LYS A 130 -6.03 -3.45 0.07
C LYS A 130 -7.54 -3.24 -0.04
N LEU A 131 -8.17 -3.99 -0.95
CA LEU A 131 -9.60 -3.99 -1.21
C LEU A 131 -10.28 -5.13 -0.45
N ALA A 132 -11.54 -4.91 -0.07
CA ALA A 132 -12.38 -5.97 0.48
C ALA A 132 -12.63 -7.09 -0.56
N ALA A 133 -12.96 -8.28 -0.07
CA ALA A 133 -13.32 -9.40 -0.93
C ALA A 133 -14.51 -9.03 -1.84
N GLY A 134 -14.45 -9.46 -3.10
CA GLY A 134 -15.43 -9.16 -4.15
C GLY A 134 -15.36 -7.74 -4.74
N LYS A 135 -14.45 -6.88 -4.27
CA LYS A 135 -14.35 -5.49 -4.73
C LYS A 135 -13.23 -5.27 -5.74
N ALA A 136 -13.46 -4.31 -6.62
CA ALA A 136 -12.48 -3.72 -7.53
C ALA A 136 -12.46 -2.20 -7.30
N ARG A 137 -11.32 -1.56 -7.55
CA ARG A 137 -11.20 -0.11 -7.46
C ARG A 137 -11.22 0.50 -8.84
N LEU A 138 -12.09 1.46 -9.06
CA LEU A 138 -12.11 2.29 -10.25
C LEU A 138 -11.54 3.66 -9.90
N ILE A 139 -10.51 4.08 -10.64
CA ILE A 139 -9.95 5.43 -10.57
C ILE A 139 -10.10 6.04 -11.95
N VAL A 140 -10.70 7.22 -12.04
CA VAL A 140 -10.84 7.96 -13.30
C VAL A 140 -10.08 9.26 -13.18
N ARG A 141 -9.19 9.49 -14.15
CA ARG A 141 -8.33 10.67 -14.23
C ARG A 141 -8.72 11.45 -15.47
N HIS A 142 -9.16 12.70 -15.27
CA HIS A 142 -9.42 13.58 -16.39
C HIS A 142 -8.12 14.26 -16.80
N THR A 143 -7.48 13.78 -17.85
CA THR A 143 -6.21 14.30 -18.38
C THR A 143 -6.36 14.85 -19.81
N ALA A 144 -7.59 15.03 -20.28
CA ALA A 144 -7.88 15.53 -21.63
C ALA A 144 -8.11 17.05 -21.61
N ALA A 145 -7.72 17.73 -22.67
CA ALA A 145 -8.13 19.09 -22.96
C ALA A 145 -9.62 19.09 -23.32
N ALA A 146 -10.46 19.06 -22.30
CA ALA A 146 -11.90 19.09 -22.45
C ALA A 146 -12.54 19.80 -21.24
N PRO A 147 -13.79 20.27 -21.39
CA PRO A 147 -14.58 20.77 -20.26
C PRO A 147 -14.75 19.73 -19.13
N ALA A 148 -15.45 20.14 -18.08
CA ALA A 148 -15.86 19.22 -17.02
C ALA A 148 -16.69 18.07 -17.60
N VAL A 149 -16.52 16.87 -17.03
CA VAL A 149 -17.20 15.66 -17.47
C VAL A 149 -17.83 14.90 -16.31
N ASP A 150 -18.94 14.24 -16.60
CA ASP A 150 -19.57 13.26 -15.71
C ASP A 150 -19.25 11.86 -16.23
N VAL A 151 -18.79 10.99 -15.33
CA VAL A 151 -18.51 9.59 -15.63
C VAL A 151 -19.71 8.77 -15.21
N ARG A 152 -20.32 8.10 -16.18
CA ARG A 152 -21.46 7.23 -15.97
C ARG A 152 -21.03 5.76 -16.02
N ALA A 153 -21.69 4.96 -15.20
CA ALA A 153 -21.54 3.51 -15.17
C ALA A 153 -22.94 2.87 -15.15
N GLY A 154 -23.22 2.02 -16.12
CA GLY A 154 -24.57 1.48 -16.35
C GLY A 154 -25.62 2.57 -16.62
N GLY A 155 -25.20 3.71 -17.20
CA GLY A 155 -26.05 4.86 -17.50
C GLY A 155 -26.36 5.76 -16.30
N LYS A 156 -25.77 5.52 -15.12
CA LYS A 156 -25.92 6.39 -13.94
C LYS A 156 -24.62 7.15 -13.67
N PRO A 157 -24.65 8.45 -13.33
CA PRO A 157 -23.45 9.17 -12.94
C PRO A 157 -22.87 8.57 -11.65
N VAL A 158 -21.59 8.23 -11.70
CA VAL A 158 -20.80 7.75 -10.56
C VAL A 158 -19.86 8.84 -10.07
N PHE A 159 -19.31 9.62 -11.00
CA PHE A 159 -18.50 10.80 -10.71
C PHE A 159 -19.06 11.96 -11.50
N GLU A 160 -19.25 13.09 -10.84
CA GLU A 160 -19.80 14.32 -11.43
C GLU A 160 -18.75 15.43 -11.36
N ASP A 161 -18.80 16.37 -12.30
CA ASP A 161 -17.97 17.57 -12.35
C ASP A 161 -16.46 17.30 -12.29
N LEU A 162 -16.00 16.21 -12.92
CA LEU A 162 -14.57 15.92 -12.99
C LEU A 162 -13.90 16.88 -13.97
N THR A 163 -12.88 17.61 -13.51
CA THR A 163 -12.15 18.63 -14.30
C THR A 163 -10.69 18.27 -14.46
N ASN A 164 -10.06 18.53 -15.60
CA ASN A 164 -8.61 18.33 -15.77
C ASN A 164 -7.79 19.20 -14.79
N PRO A 165 -6.75 18.66 -14.10
CA PRO A 165 -6.21 17.29 -14.14
C PRO A 165 -6.70 16.37 -12.99
N LYS A 166 -7.87 16.61 -12.42
CA LYS A 166 -8.33 15.92 -11.20
C LYS A 166 -8.67 14.45 -11.45
N GLU A 167 -8.65 13.70 -10.35
CA GLU A 167 -9.05 12.30 -10.30
C GLU A 167 -10.24 12.07 -9.36
N ALA A 168 -11.01 11.03 -9.65
CA ALA A 168 -12.05 10.50 -8.77
C ALA A 168 -11.87 8.98 -8.62
N LYS A 169 -12.26 8.44 -7.46
CA LYS A 169 -12.11 7.01 -7.16
C LYS A 169 -13.30 6.44 -6.42
N ALA A 170 -13.63 5.20 -6.71
CA ALA A 170 -14.67 4.44 -6.02
C ALA A 170 -14.31 2.96 -5.97
N ASP A 171 -14.68 2.31 -4.86
CA ASP A 171 -14.62 0.86 -4.73
C ASP A 171 -15.97 0.29 -5.14
N VAL A 172 -15.97 -0.54 -6.19
CA VAL A 172 -17.17 -1.10 -6.84
C VAL A 172 -17.13 -2.62 -6.80
N ASP A 173 -18.27 -3.26 -7.06
CA ASP A 173 -18.32 -4.71 -7.20
C ASP A 173 -17.53 -5.16 -8.44
N ALA A 174 -16.75 -6.23 -8.30
CA ALA A 174 -16.03 -6.81 -9.42
C ALA A 174 -17.02 -7.34 -10.47
N GLY A 175 -16.73 -7.07 -11.75
CA GLY A 175 -17.61 -7.42 -12.86
C GLY A 175 -17.36 -6.56 -14.09
N THR A 176 -18.13 -6.83 -15.15
CA THR A 176 -18.12 -5.98 -16.35
C THR A 176 -19.15 -4.88 -16.21
N VAL A 177 -18.72 -3.63 -16.39
CA VAL A 177 -19.57 -2.46 -16.31
C VAL A 177 -19.42 -1.64 -17.59
N LYS A 178 -20.55 -1.25 -18.19
CA LYS A 178 -20.56 -0.29 -19.30
C LYS A 178 -20.35 1.11 -18.74
N ALA A 179 -19.27 1.76 -19.15
CA ALA A 179 -18.95 3.11 -18.74
C ALA A 179 -18.92 4.06 -19.94
N ASP A 180 -19.37 5.28 -19.71
CA ASP A 180 -19.38 6.36 -20.69
C ASP A 180 -19.12 7.69 -19.99
N VAL A 181 -18.55 8.63 -20.72
CA VAL A 181 -18.18 9.96 -20.23
C VAL A 181 -19.00 10.98 -21.01
N VAL A 182 -19.77 11.78 -20.29
CA VAL A 182 -20.57 12.88 -20.86
C VAL A 182 -20.02 14.23 -20.43
N LEU A 183 -20.31 15.27 -21.20
CA LEU A 183 -20.04 16.64 -20.76
C LEU A 183 -20.91 16.98 -19.55
N ALA A 184 -20.30 17.57 -18.53
CA ALA A 184 -20.95 17.81 -17.25
C ALA A 184 -22.27 18.57 -17.40
N GLY A 185 -23.33 18.06 -16.74
CA GLY A 185 -24.66 18.65 -16.79
C GLY A 185 -25.39 18.52 -18.14
N THR A 186 -24.91 17.66 -19.05
CA THR A 186 -25.56 17.37 -20.33
C THR A 186 -25.60 15.86 -20.61
N ASP A 187 -26.38 15.46 -21.62
CA ASP A 187 -26.39 14.08 -22.14
C ASP A 187 -25.41 13.87 -23.32
N THR A 188 -24.56 14.85 -23.61
CA THR A 188 -23.64 14.78 -24.74
C THR A 188 -22.48 13.84 -24.41
N VAL A 189 -22.47 12.67 -25.05
CA VAL A 189 -21.39 11.69 -24.89
C VAL A 189 -20.11 12.22 -25.53
N ALA A 190 -19.09 12.44 -24.70
CA ALA A 190 -17.77 12.86 -25.12
C ALA A 190 -16.89 11.63 -25.44
N ILE A 191 -16.98 10.58 -24.62
CA ILE A 191 -16.20 9.36 -24.76
C ILE A 191 -17.04 8.14 -24.38
N GLY A 192 -17.04 7.10 -25.20
CA GLY A 192 -17.72 5.83 -24.92
C GLY A 192 -19.08 5.66 -25.63
N PRO A 193 -19.81 4.57 -25.35
CA PRO A 193 -19.61 3.63 -24.24
C PRO A 193 -18.50 2.61 -24.47
N ALA A 194 -17.79 2.26 -23.39
CA ALA A 194 -16.79 1.21 -23.35
C ALA A 194 -17.14 0.16 -22.27
N ASP A 195 -16.89 -1.11 -22.59
CA ASP A 195 -17.04 -2.21 -21.62
C ASP A 195 -15.78 -2.30 -20.75
N LEU A 196 -15.92 -2.01 -19.45
CA LEU A 196 -14.83 -2.07 -18.49
C LEU A 196 -14.90 -3.37 -17.69
N ASN A 197 -13.86 -4.20 -17.80
CA ASN A 197 -13.76 -5.45 -17.05
C ASN A 197 -12.99 -5.23 -15.74
N LEU A 198 -13.73 -5.04 -14.65
CA LEU A 198 -13.19 -4.79 -13.31
C LEU A 198 -12.97 -6.11 -12.57
N LYS A 199 -11.71 -6.55 -12.49
CA LYS A 199 -11.35 -7.78 -11.77
C LYS A 199 -11.25 -7.52 -10.28
N GLU A 200 -11.68 -8.50 -9.49
CA GLU A 200 -11.55 -8.45 -8.03
C GLU A 200 -10.09 -8.25 -7.59
N GLY A 201 -9.89 -7.43 -6.57
CA GLY A 201 -8.56 -7.17 -6.01
C GLY A 201 -7.62 -6.44 -6.98
N THR A 202 -8.19 -5.71 -7.94
CA THR A 202 -7.44 -4.85 -8.86
C THR A 202 -7.94 -3.41 -8.78
N ALA A 203 -7.04 -2.46 -9.03
CA ALA A 203 -7.38 -1.06 -9.30
C ALA A 203 -7.23 -0.79 -10.79
N THR A 204 -8.33 -0.47 -11.46
CA THR A 204 -8.36 -0.04 -12.85
C THR A 204 -8.37 1.48 -12.89
N ILE A 205 -7.31 2.05 -13.44
CA ILE A 205 -7.13 3.50 -13.61
C ILE A 205 -7.41 3.82 -15.07
N VAL A 206 -8.41 4.65 -15.31
CA VAL A 206 -8.79 5.12 -16.65
C VAL A 206 -8.39 6.58 -16.79
N TYR A 207 -7.61 6.87 -17.82
CA TYR A 207 -7.18 8.22 -18.18
C TYR A 207 -7.96 8.67 -19.40
N ALA A 208 -8.71 9.75 -19.29
CA ALA A 208 -9.25 10.45 -20.46
C ALA A 208 -8.12 11.29 -21.06
N ILE A 209 -7.78 11.06 -22.32
CA ILE A 209 -6.67 11.75 -23.02
C ILE A 209 -7.17 12.46 -24.27
N GLY A 210 -6.34 13.35 -24.81
CA GLY A 210 -6.63 14.09 -26.04
C GLY A 210 -7.36 15.42 -25.85
N SER A 211 -8.00 15.91 -26.91
CA SER A 211 -8.68 17.21 -26.95
C SER A 211 -10.08 17.09 -27.51
N ALA A 212 -11.03 17.74 -26.84
CA ALA A 212 -12.42 17.84 -27.29
C ALA A 212 -12.53 18.72 -28.54
N GLU A 213 -11.75 19.81 -28.61
CA GLU A 213 -11.71 20.73 -29.74
C GLU A 213 -11.16 20.06 -30.99
N ALA A 214 -10.10 19.27 -30.84
CA ALA A 214 -9.48 18.50 -31.92
C ALA A 214 -10.20 17.19 -32.26
N LYS A 215 -11.23 16.81 -31.47
CA LYS A 215 -12.01 15.58 -31.63
C LYS A 215 -11.17 14.30 -31.65
N ASN A 216 -10.12 14.25 -30.84
CA ASN A 216 -9.22 13.11 -30.70
C ASN A 216 -9.18 12.60 -29.25
N LEU A 217 -10.33 12.67 -28.58
CA LEU A 217 -10.49 12.10 -27.23
C LEU A 217 -10.38 10.58 -27.29
N ASP A 218 -9.62 10.02 -26.37
CA ASP A 218 -9.44 8.57 -26.22
C ASP A 218 -9.29 8.18 -24.74
N LEU A 219 -9.35 6.89 -24.44
CA LEU A 219 -9.17 6.32 -23.11
C LEU A 219 -7.94 5.43 -23.05
N VAL A 220 -7.14 5.64 -22.01
CA VAL A 220 -6.06 4.72 -21.65
C VAL A 220 -6.40 4.05 -20.34
N ALA A 221 -6.23 2.74 -20.26
CA ALA A 221 -6.47 1.98 -19.03
C ALA A 221 -5.16 1.37 -18.52
N GLN A 222 -4.87 1.62 -17.24
CA GLN A 222 -3.82 0.96 -16.48
C GLN A 222 -4.48 0.09 -15.41
N THR A 223 -3.99 -1.14 -15.21
CA THR A 223 -4.49 -2.00 -14.12
C THR A 223 -3.38 -2.31 -13.14
N ILE A 224 -3.64 -2.07 -11.85
CA ILE A 224 -2.78 -2.46 -10.74
C ILE A 224 -3.40 -3.70 -10.09
N THR A 225 -2.62 -4.77 -9.98
CA THR A 225 -3.06 -6.06 -9.43
C THR A 225 -2.53 -6.30 -8.02
N GLY A 226 -3.06 -7.30 -7.32
CA GLY A 226 -2.52 -7.74 -6.02
C GLY A 226 -3.09 -6.99 -4.82
N LEU A 227 -4.19 -6.25 -5.02
CA LEU A 227 -4.87 -5.49 -3.99
C LEU A 227 -5.89 -6.32 -3.20
N HIS A 228 -6.01 -7.63 -3.46
CA HIS A 228 -6.89 -8.51 -2.69
C HIS A 228 -6.50 -8.55 -1.21
N SER A 229 -7.51 -8.51 -0.34
CA SER A 229 -7.38 -8.88 1.07
C SER A 229 -7.26 -10.40 1.22
N ALA A 230 -6.68 -10.85 2.33
CA ALA A 230 -6.68 -12.27 2.66
C ALA A 230 -8.14 -12.76 2.81
N PRO A 231 -8.45 -14.03 2.45
CA PRO A 231 -9.78 -14.59 2.68
C PRO A 231 -10.16 -14.45 4.15
N GLY A 232 -11.42 -14.13 4.46
CA GLY A 232 -11.94 -13.90 5.82
C GLY A 232 -11.96 -15.13 6.74
N GLY A 233 -11.13 -16.14 6.47
CA GLY A 233 -11.21 -17.47 7.05
C GLY A 233 -12.30 -18.31 6.38
N VAL A 234 -12.06 -19.61 6.29
CA VAL A 234 -13.15 -20.56 6.03
C VAL A 234 -13.77 -20.89 7.39
N PRO A 235 -15.11 -20.87 7.55
CA PRO A 235 -15.77 -21.41 8.72
C PRO A 235 -15.52 -22.92 8.77
N SER A 236 -14.37 -23.34 9.26
CA SER A 236 -14.16 -24.71 9.70
C SER A 236 -15.00 -24.85 10.96
N GLY A 237 -16.24 -25.33 10.80
CA GLY A 237 -17.13 -25.61 11.92
C GLY A 237 -16.35 -26.30 13.03
N THR A 238 -16.57 -25.90 14.28
CA THR A 238 -15.92 -26.49 15.45
C THR A 238 -16.14 -28.00 15.38
N GLY A 239 -15.14 -28.76 14.95
CA GLY A 239 -15.30 -30.13 14.46
C GLY A 239 -15.77 -31.12 15.52
N GLY A 240 -17.05 -31.05 15.90
CA GLY A 240 -17.67 -31.94 16.87
C GLY A 240 -16.97 -32.02 18.22
N GLN A 241 -16.29 -30.96 18.70
CA GLN A 241 -15.91 -30.88 20.12
C GLN A 241 -17.18 -30.66 20.97
N ALA A 242 -18.02 -31.68 21.02
CA ALA A 242 -18.86 -31.94 22.17
C ALA A 242 -17.91 -31.98 23.37
N GLY A 243 -18.20 -31.15 24.38
CA GLY A 243 -17.33 -30.95 25.52
C GLY A 243 -16.88 -32.28 26.12
N THR A 244 -15.60 -32.62 25.95
CA THR A 244 -14.89 -33.54 26.85
C THR A 244 -14.45 -32.77 28.10
N GLY A 245 -15.26 -31.81 28.54
CA GLY A 245 -15.16 -31.31 29.90
C GLY A 245 -15.66 -32.44 30.78
N VAL A 246 -14.75 -33.25 31.30
CA VAL A 246 -15.04 -33.95 32.55
C VAL A 246 -15.50 -32.88 33.52
N ASP A 247 -16.79 -32.88 33.85
CA ASP A 247 -17.39 -31.84 34.66
C ASP A 247 -16.56 -31.64 35.93
N THR A 248 -16.41 -30.39 36.35
CA THR A 248 -15.47 -29.96 37.40
C THR A 248 -15.65 -30.71 38.73
N TRP A 249 -16.82 -31.31 38.99
CA TRP A 249 -17.09 -32.16 40.16
C TRP A 249 -16.23 -33.43 40.23
N TRP A 250 -15.74 -33.97 39.11
CA TRP A 250 -14.84 -35.14 39.12
C TRP A 250 -13.50 -34.81 39.80
N TYR A 251 -12.99 -33.59 39.61
CA TYR A 251 -11.80 -33.09 40.30
C TYR A 251 -12.07 -32.82 41.80
N VAL A 252 -13.29 -32.38 42.15
CA VAL A 252 -13.71 -32.20 43.55
C VAL A 252 -13.83 -33.55 44.27
N LEU A 253 -14.35 -34.58 43.60
CA LEU A 253 -14.43 -35.95 44.15
C LEU A 253 -13.04 -36.58 44.31
N ALA A 254 -12.13 -36.39 43.35
CA ALA A 254 -10.76 -36.85 43.47
C ALA A 254 -10.00 -36.15 44.62
N GLY A 255 -10.22 -34.84 44.81
CA GLY A 255 -9.63 -34.08 45.92
C GLY A 255 -10.16 -34.47 47.30
N ALA A 256 -11.46 -34.75 47.44
CA ALA A 256 -12.07 -35.18 48.69
C ALA A 256 -11.62 -36.58 49.14
N GLY A 257 -11.37 -37.50 48.19
CA GLY A 257 -10.87 -38.84 48.48
C GLY A 257 -9.46 -38.85 49.09
N VAL A 258 -8.58 -37.95 48.64
CA VAL A 258 -7.20 -37.83 49.16
C VAL A 258 -7.19 -37.26 50.59
N LEU A 259 -8.08 -36.31 50.91
CA LEU A 259 -8.18 -35.73 52.26
C LEU A 259 -8.73 -36.73 53.30
N LEU A 260 -9.62 -37.65 52.91
CA LEU A 260 -10.14 -38.69 53.80
C LEU A 260 -9.09 -39.77 54.13
N LEU A 261 -8.17 -40.07 53.21
CA LEU A 261 -7.08 -41.03 53.49
C LEU A 261 -6.03 -40.46 54.44
N VAL A 262 -5.73 -39.16 54.36
CA VAL A 262 -4.80 -38.49 55.29
C VAL A 262 -5.43 -38.28 56.68
N GLY A 263 -6.72 -37.96 56.75
CA GLY A 263 -7.44 -37.82 58.02
C GLY A 263 -7.70 -39.15 58.74
N GLY A 264 -7.96 -40.23 58.00
CA GLY A 264 -8.20 -41.57 58.56
C GLY A 264 -6.93 -42.21 59.14
N GLY A 265 -5.77 -42.03 58.50
CA GLY A 265 -4.49 -42.57 58.98
C GLY A 265 -4.05 -41.98 60.33
N ALA A 266 -4.29 -40.68 60.55
CA ALA A 266 -3.88 -40.00 61.78
C ALA A 266 -4.69 -40.43 63.02
N ARG A 267 -5.96 -40.84 62.86
CA ARG A 267 -6.80 -41.31 63.98
C ARG A 267 -6.51 -42.75 64.41
N VAL A 268 -6.03 -43.61 63.52
CA VAL A 268 -5.70 -45.00 63.88
C VAL A 268 -4.34 -45.11 64.59
N ALA A 269 -3.42 -44.16 64.36
CA ALA A 269 -2.10 -44.15 64.99
C ALA A 269 -2.10 -43.67 66.45
N THR A 270 -3.12 -42.91 66.89
CA THR A 270 -3.17 -42.31 68.23
C THR A 270 -3.88 -43.17 69.29
N THR A 271 -4.57 -44.25 68.89
CA THR A 271 -5.30 -45.12 69.82
C THR A 271 -4.54 -46.38 70.25
N ARG A 272 -3.26 -46.55 69.87
CA ARG A 272 -2.48 -47.77 70.17
C ARG A 272 -1.34 -47.61 71.20
N THR A 273 -1.10 -46.42 71.72
CA THR A 273 -0.10 -46.17 72.78
C THR A 273 -0.78 -45.92 74.13
N GLY A 274 -1.32 -46.99 74.70
CA GLY A 274 -1.99 -46.96 76.00
C GLY A 274 -2.24 -48.35 76.57
N ARG A 275 -1.23 -49.23 76.58
CA ARG A 275 -1.21 -50.44 77.43
C ARG A 275 0.18 -51.08 77.51
N ARG A 276 0.95 -50.69 78.51
CA ARG A 276 1.61 -51.52 79.54
C ARG A 276 2.65 -50.71 80.28
#